data_AF-A0A2J8LYW0-F1
#
_entry.id   AF-A0A2J8LYW0-F1
#
_cell.length_a   1.000
_cell.length_b   1.000
_cell.length_c   1.000
_cell.angle_alpha   90.00
_cell.angle_beta   90.00
_cell.angle_gamma   90.00
#
_symmetry.space_group_name_H-M   'P 1'
#
loop_
_entity.id
_entity.type
_entity.pdbx_description
1 polymer ?
#
loop_
_entity_poly.entity_id
_entity_poly.type
_entity_poly.pdbx_seq_one_letter_code
_entity_poly.pdbx_strand_id
1 'polypeptide(L)'
;MADMQNLVERLERAVGRLEAVSHTSDMHRGYADSPSKAGAAPYVQAFDSLLAGPVAEYLKISKEIGGDVQKHAEMVHTGLKLERALLVTASQCQQPAENKLSDLLAPISEQIKEVITFREKNRGSKLFNHLSAVSESIQALGWVAMAPKPGPYVKEMNDAAMFYTNRVLKEYKDVDKKHV
;
A
#
# COMPACT_ATOMS: atom_id res chain seq x y z
N MET A 1 -1.25 -15.01 47.15
CA MET A 1 -2.26 -15.88 46.51
C MET A 1 -3.52 -15.11 46.11
N ALA A 2 -4.00 -14.14 46.90
CA ALA A 2 -5.16 -13.31 46.56
C ALA A 2 -5.03 -12.49 45.26
N ASP A 3 -3.82 -12.00 44.93
CA ASP A 3 -3.60 -11.17 43.72
C ASP A 3 -3.75 -11.93 42.40
N MET A 4 -3.42 -13.24 42.39
CA MET A 4 -3.58 -14.07 41.20
C MET A 4 -5.05 -14.38 40.92
N GLN A 5 -5.84 -14.61 41.97
CA GLN A 5 -7.28 -14.85 41.84
C GLN A 5 -8.00 -13.59 41.32
N ASN A 6 -7.59 -12.40 41.79
CA ASN A 6 -8.14 -11.15 41.28
C ASN A 6 -7.79 -10.92 39.79
N LEU A 7 -6.59 -11.30 39.36
CA LEU A 7 -6.17 -11.19 37.97
C LEU A 7 -6.96 -12.16 37.06
N VAL A 8 -7.18 -13.39 37.52
CA VAL A 8 -7.97 -14.39 36.80
C VAL A 8 -9.43 -13.95 36.65
N GLU A 9 -10.07 -13.46 37.72
CA GLU A 9 -11.44 -12.92 37.63
C GLU A 9 -11.55 -11.75 36.64
N ARG A 10 -10.54 -10.86 36.61
CA ARG A 10 -10.54 -9.74 35.66
C ARG A 10 -10.38 -10.20 34.22
N LEU A 11 -9.57 -11.24 33.98
CA LEU A 11 -9.39 -11.85 32.66
C LEU A 11 -10.66 -12.53 32.20
N GLU A 12 -11.29 -13.36 33.05
CA GLU A 12 -12.55 -14.03 32.74
C GLU A 12 -13.65 -13.01 32.42
N ARG A 13 -13.71 -11.90 33.15
CA ARG A 13 -14.67 -10.82 32.91
C ARG A 13 -14.39 -10.05 31.61
N ALA A 14 -13.12 -9.92 31.21
CA ALA A 14 -12.75 -9.31 29.93
C ALA A 14 -13.12 -10.24 28.75
N VAL A 15 -12.86 -11.55 28.89
CA VAL A 15 -13.21 -12.57 27.90
C VAL A 15 -14.73 -12.64 27.70
N GLY A 16 -15.52 -12.71 28.77
CA GLY A 16 -16.98 -12.76 28.65
C GLY A 16 -17.59 -11.51 28.00
N ARG A 17 -16.99 -10.33 28.19
CA ARG A 17 -17.41 -9.10 27.48
C ARG A 17 -17.06 -9.15 26.00
N LEU A 18 -15.93 -9.75 25.64
CA LEU A 18 -15.50 -9.89 24.24
C LEU A 18 -16.38 -10.89 23.49
N GLU A 19 -16.73 -12.01 24.13
CA GLU A 19 -17.64 -13.03 23.59
C GLU A 19 -19.06 -12.47 23.38
N ALA A 20 -19.58 -11.68 24.32
CA ALA A 20 -20.88 -11.03 24.16
C ALA A 20 -20.93 -10.03 22.98
N VAL A 21 -19.82 -9.33 22.73
CA VAL A 21 -19.70 -8.45 21.55
C VAL A 21 -19.62 -9.27 20.26
N SER A 22 -18.97 -10.43 20.27
CA SER A 22 -18.89 -11.32 19.10
C SER A 22 -20.23 -11.97 18.74
N HIS A 23 -21.10 -12.27 19.72
CA HIS A 23 -22.40 -12.90 19.46
C HIS A 23 -23.50 -11.92 19.05
N THR A 24 -23.37 -10.64 19.38
CA THR A 24 -24.34 -9.62 18.96
C THR A 24 -24.19 -9.20 17.50
N SER A 25 -23.04 -9.48 16.87
CA SER A 25 -22.83 -9.22 15.43
C SER A 25 -23.47 -10.24 14.49
N ASP A 26 -23.85 -11.44 14.97
CA ASP A 26 -24.33 -12.54 14.12
C ASP A 26 -25.86 -12.59 13.89
N MET A 27 -26.62 -11.65 14.48
CA MET A 27 -28.10 -11.69 14.42
C MET A 27 -28.72 -10.80 13.33
N HIS A 28 -27.95 -10.29 12.36
CA HIS A 28 -28.53 -9.49 11.27
C HIS A 28 -27.79 -9.55 9.91
N ARG A 29 -27.78 -10.71 9.24
CA ARG A 29 -28.06 -10.76 7.78
C ARG A 29 -28.12 -12.19 7.24
N GLY A 30 -29.31 -12.61 6.81
CA GLY A 30 -29.45 -13.64 5.80
C GLY A 30 -29.24 -13.07 4.40
N TYR A 31 -28.58 -13.88 3.56
CA TYR A 31 -28.62 -13.92 2.09
C TYR A 31 -27.81 -12.89 1.26
N ALA A 32 -27.10 -13.46 0.27
CA ALA A 32 -26.42 -12.89 -0.90
C ALA A 32 -25.00 -12.27 -0.74
N ASP A 33 -24.02 -13.16 -0.90
CA ASP A 33 -22.84 -13.05 -1.80
C ASP A 33 -22.17 -11.67 -2.03
N SER A 34 -21.14 -11.38 -1.23
CA SER A 34 -19.90 -10.64 -1.54
C SER A 34 -19.20 -10.26 -0.23
N PRO A 35 -17.87 -10.43 -0.07
CA PRO A 35 -17.15 -9.97 1.12
C PRO A 35 -17.08 -8.43 1.08
N SER A 36 -18.14 -7.82 1.60
CA SER A 36 -18.32 -6.37 1.59
C SER A 36 -17.44 -5.75 2.66
N LYS A 37 -16.80 -4.64 2.28
CA LYS A 37 -15.93 -3.72 3.04
C LYS A 37 -16.59 -3.08 4.29
N ALA A 38 -17.43 -3.80 5.03
CA ALA A 38 -18.13 -3.32 6.21
C ALA A 38 -17.23 -3.42 7.45
N GLY A 39 -16.33 -2.45 7.64
CA GLY A 39 -15.49 -2.38 8.85
C GLY A 39 -14.22 -1.54 8.72
N ALA A 40 -13.81 -1.19 7.50
CA ALA A 40 -12.63 -0.34 7.28
C ALA A 40 -12.96 1.15 7.39
N ALA A 41 -12.03 1.96 7.90
CA ALA A 41 -12.19 3.42 7.96
C ALA A 41 -12.37 4.05 6.57
N PRO A 42 -13.05 5.21 6.45
CA PRO A 42 -13.37 5.81 5.15
C PRO A 42 -12.18 6.01 4.22
N TYR A 43 -11.03 6.47 4.75
CA TYR A 43 -9.82 6.67 3.94
C TYR A 43 -9.16 5.34 3.50
N VAL A 44 -9.34 4.26 4.25
CA VAL A 44 -8.91 2.92 3.83
C VAL A 44 -9.78 2.44 2.68
N GLN A 45 -11.10 2.67 2.74
CA GLN A 45 -12.00 2.31 1.64
C GLN A 45 -11.71 3.13 0.36
N ALA A 46 -11.34 4.40 0.52
CA ALA A 46 -10.90 5.25 -0.58
C ALA A 46 -9.61 4.70 -1.20
N PHE A 47 -8.63 4.31 -0.38
CA PHE A 47 -7.40 3.68 -0.85
C PHE A 47 -7.67 2.34 -1.56
N ASP A 48 -8.59 1.52 -1.04
CA ASP A 48 -9.03 0.28 -1.69
C ASP A 48 -9.61 0.51 -3.08
N SER A 49 -10.23 1.67 -3.30
CA SER A 49 -10.76 2.05 -4.61
C SER A 49 -9.64 2.45 -5.58
N LEU A 50 -8.54 3.03 -5.09
CA LEU A 50 -7.33 3.26 -5.89
C LEU A 50 -6.65 1.94 -6.27
N LEU A 51 -6.57 0.99 -5.33
CA LEU A 51 -6.03 -0.35 -5.58
C LEU A 51 -6.85 -1.11 -6.63
N ALA A 52 -8.18 -1.04 -6.55
CA ALA A 52 -9.08 -1.72 -7.48
C ALA A 52 -9.23 -1.02 -8.84
N GLY A 53 -8.89 0.27 -8.93
CA GLY A 53 -8.98 1.06 -10.15
C GLY A 53 -7.63 1.23 -10.84
N PRO A 54 -6.98 2.39 -10.72
CA PRO A 54 -5.74 2.70 -11.46
C PRO A 54 -4.61 1.70 -11.22
N VAL A 55 -4.46 1.15 -10.01
CA VAL A 55 -3.41 0.16 -9.72
C VAL A 55 -3.70 -1.16 -10.41
N ALA A 56 -4.96 -1.62 -10.44
CA ALA A 56 -5.34 -2.85 -11.13
C ALA A 56 -5.05 -2.76 -12.63
N GLU A 57 -5.34 -1.62 -13.26
CA GLU A 57 -5.02 -1.39 -14.68
C GLU A 57 -3.50 -1.33 -14.91
N TYR A 58 -2.75 -0.63 -14.04
CA TYR A 58 -1.28 -0.62 -14.09
C TYR A 58 -0.69 -2.03 -14.04
N LEU A 59 -1.19 -2.90 -13.14
CA LEU A 59 -0.69 -4.27 -13.03
C LEU A 59 -1.04 -5.12 -14.25
N LYS A 60 -2.26 -4.95 -14.78
CA LYS A 60 -2.71 -5.62 -16.00
C LYS A 60 -1.81 -5.26 -17.19
N ILE A 61 -1.62 -3.96 -17.46
CA ILE A 61 -0.76 -3.48 -18.55
C ILE A 61 0.69 -3.92 -18.34
N SER A 62 1.20 -3.84 -17.10
CA SER A 62 2.56 -4.28 -16.79
C SER A 62 2.77 -5.77 -17.10
N LYS A 63 1.74 -6.60 -16.87
CA LYS A 63 1.75 -8.02 -17.24
C LYS A 63 1.71 -8.23 -18.76
N GLU A 64 0.96 -7.40 -19.50
CA GLU A 64 0.93 -7.45 -20.97
C GLU A 64 2.25 -7.01 -21.61
N ILE A 65 2.99 -6.09 -20.98
CA ILE A 65 4.36 -5.74 -21.36
C ILE A 65 5.33 -6.88 -21.01
N GLY A 66 5.19 -7.45 -19.81
CA GLY A 66 6.02 -8.56 -19.34
C GLY A 66 7.43 -8.14 -18.93
N GLY A 67 8.32 -9.14 -18.81
CA GLY A 67 9.75 -8.92 -18.55
C GLY A 67 10.02 -8.17 -17.23
N ASP A 68 10.94 -7.20 -17.30
CA ASP A 68 11.33 -6.41 -16.12
C ASP A 68 10.21 -5.49 -15.63
N VAL A 69 9.33 -5.02 -16.52
CA VAL A 69 8.21 -4.15 -16.15
C VAL A 69 7.21 -4.90 -15.29
N GLN A 70 6.83 -6.12 -15.66
CA GLN A 70 5.94 -6.95 -14.85
C GLN A 70 6.52 -7.18 -13.44
N LYS A 71 7.79 -7.60 -13.36
CA LYS A 71 8.45 -7.84 -12.08
C LYS A 71 8.46 -6.58 -11.21
N HIS A 72 8.78 -5.44 -11.80
CA HIS A 72 8.81 -4.17 -11.07
C HIS A 72 7.42 -3.77 -10.56
N ALA A 73 6.38 -3.99 -11.36
CA ALA A 73 4.98 -3.78 -10.98
C ALA A 73 4.55 -4.62 -9.77
N GLU A 74 4.98 -5.88 -9.71
CA GLU A 74 4.71 -6.77 -8.57
C GLU A 74 5.34 -6.23 -7.27
N MET A 75 6.54 -5.66 -7.34
CA MET A 75 7.20 -5.01 -6.20
C MET A 75 6.47 -3.75 -5.75
N VAL A 76 6.02 -2.91 -6.69
CA VAL A 76 5.19 -1.72 -6.40
C VAL A 76 3.88 -2.13 -5.72
N HIS A 77 3.23 -3.20 -6.20
CA HIS A 77 2.00 -3.71 -5.60
C HIS A 77 2.21 -4.19 -4.16
N THR A 78 3.34 -4.82 -3.85
CA THR A 78 3.71 -5.16 -2.48
C THR A 78 3.85 -3.91 -1.62
N GLY A 79 4.48 -2.85 -2.14
CA GLY A 79 4.58 -1.55 -1.45
C GLY A 79 3.22 -0.93 -1.14
N LEU A 80 2.31 -0.94 -2.12
CA LEU A 80 0.94 -0.43 -1.96
C LEU A 80 0.12 -1.25 -0.94
N LYS A 81 0.35 -2.57 -0.86
CA LYS A 81 -0.27 -3.42 0.17
C LYS A 81 0.25 -3.11 1.57
N LEU A 82 1.55 -2.84 1.71
CA LEU A 82 2.15 -2.42 2.97
C LEU A 82 1.61 -1.04 3.40
N GLU A 83 1.49 -0.11 2.46
CA GLU A 83 0.88 1.20 2.68
C GLU A 83 -0.58 1.08 3.16
N ARG A 84 -1.38 0.22 2.52
CA ARG A 84 -2.74 -0.09 2.98
C ARG A 84 -2.75 -0.64 4.41
N ALA A 85 -1.85 -1.55 4.74
CA ALA A 85 -1.77 -2.14 6.09
C ALA A 85 -1.43 -1.07 7.15
N LEU A 86 -0.55 -0.12 6.80
CA LEU A 86 -0.25 1.02 7.65
C LEU A 86 -1.48 1.94 7.83
N LEU A 87 -2.23 2.22 6.75
CA LEU A 87 -3.47 3.01 6.84
C LEU A 87 -4.52 2.33 7.74
N VAL A 88 -4.65 1.01 7.66
CA VAL A 88 -5.52 0.26 8.58
C VAL A 88 -5.06 0.42 10.03
N THR A 89 -3.76 0.30 10.29
CA THR A 89 -3.18 0.51 11.63
C THR A 89 -3.45 1.93 12.14
N ALA A 90 -3.22 2.94 11.31
CA ALA A 90 -3.49 4.34 11.63
C ALA A 90 -4.97 4.63 11.93
N SER A 91 -5.89 3.77 11.46
CA SER A 91 -7.33 3.94 11.72
C SER A 91 -7.78 3.50 13.10
N GLN A 92 -6.94 2.72 13.77
CA GLN A 92 -7.24 2.09 15.05
C GLN A 92 -6.28 2.54 16.16
N CYS A 93 -5.19 3.20 15.80
CA CYS A 93 -4.14 3.62 16.71
C CYS A 93 -3.99 5.14 16.74
N GLN A 94 -3.60 5.67 17.90
CA GLN A 94 -3.07 7.03 17.98
C GLN A 94 -1.66 7.07 17.38
N GLN A 95 -1.23 8.26 16.93
CA GLN A 95 0.13 8.46 16.46
C GLN A 95 1.12 8.10 17.59
N PRO A 96 2.04 7.15 17.36
CA PRO A 96 3.00 6.76 18.37
C PRO A 96 4.15 7.77 18.47
N ALA A 97 5.01 7.59 19.48
CA ALA A 97 6.28 8.29 19.56
C ALA A 97 7.19 7.97 18.35
N GLU A 98 8.10 8.89 18.03
CA GLU A 98 8.90 8.87 16.79
C GLU A 98 9.70 7.57 16.59
N ASN A 99 10.31 7.03 17.66
CA ASN A 99 11.02 5.75 17.62
C ASN A 99 10.12 4.59 17.18
N LYS A 100 8.88 4.54 17.69
CA LYS A 100 7.90 3.53 17.32
C LYS A 100 7.27 3.77 15.95
N LEU A 101 7.21 5.03 15.53
CA LEU A 101 6.80 5.37 14.17
C LEU A 101 7.82 4.85 13.15
N SER A 102 9.12 4.98 13.42
CA SER A 102 10.18 4.41 12.57
C SER A 102 10.04 2.88 12.42
N ASP A 103 9.77 2.17 13.51
CA ASP A 103 9.56 0.72 13.48
C ASP A 103 8.37 0.34 12.58
N LEU A 104 7.27 1.11 12.63
CA LEU A 104 6.07 0.90 11.80
C LEU A 104 6.30 1.19 10.32
N LEU A 105 7.18 2.14 10.00
CA LEU A 105 7.49 2.57 8.63
C LEU A 105 8.58 1.74 7.96
N ALA A 106 9.34 0.94 8.73
CA ALA A 106 10.44 0.13 8.22
C ALA A 106 10.03 -0.79 7.05
N PRO A 107 8.90 -1.52 7.08
CA PRO A 107 8.52 -2.41 5.98
C PRO A 107 8.32 -1.67 4.64
N ILE A 108 7.65 -0.52 4.65
CA ILE A 108 7.47 0.31 3.44
C ILE A 108 8.81 0.85 2.96
N SER A 109 9.66 1.30 3.89
CA SER A 109 10.99 1.83 3.58
C SER A 109 11.90 0.79 2.92
N GLU A 110 11.84 -0.46 3.38
CA GLU A 110 12.55 -1.59 2.77
C GLU A 110 12.02 -1.91 1.38
N GLN A 111 10.69 -1.94 1.21
CA GLN A 111 10.08 -2.18 -0.10
C GLN A 111 10.43 -1.09 -1.12
N ILE A 112 10.44 0.19 -0.70
CA ILE A 112 10.89 1.31 -1.53
C ILE A 112 12.34 1.09 -2.00
N LYS A 113 13.24 0.72 -1.08
CA LYS A 113 14.64 0.42 -1.42
C LYS A 113 14.74 -0.74 -2.41
N GLU A 114 13.96 -1.79 -2.22
CA GLU A 114 13.93 -2.94 -3.12
C GLU A 114 13.57 -2.54 -4.56
N VAL A 115 12.53 -1.72 -4.72
CA VAL A 115 12.07 -1.19 -6.01
C VAL A 115 13.16 -0.34 -6.67
N ILE A 116 13.86 0.51 -5.91
CA ILE A 116 14.96 1.34 -6.42
C ILE A 116 16.13 0.44 -6.88
N THR A 117 16.57 -0.48 -6.01
CA THR A 117 17.68 -1.39 -6.29
C THR A 117 17.39 -2.32 -7.48
N PHE A 118 16.13 -2.71 -7.70
CA PHE A 118 15.76 -3.48 -8.89
C PHE A 118 16.14 -2.74 -10.17
N ARG A 119 15.83 -1.45 -10.28
CA ARG A 119 16.23 -0.63 -11.43
C ARG A 119 17.74 -0.47 -11.53
N GLU A 120 18.43 -0.27 -10.40
CA GLU A 120 19.90 -0.13 -10.37
C GLU A 120 20.64 -1.38 -10.82
N LYS A 121 20.09 -2.57 -10.56
CA LYS A 121 20.65 -3.85 -11.00
C LYS A 121 20.34 -4.17 -12.47
N ASN A 122 19.31 -3.57 -13.04
CA ASN A 122 18.84 -3.83 -14.40
C ASN A 122 19.12 -2.65 -15.37
N ARG A 123 20.31 -2.03 -15.28
CA ARG A 123 20.69 -0.87 -16.14
C ARG A 123 20.76 -1.19 -17.63
N GLY A 124 20.94 -2.47 -17.99
CA GLY A 124 20.93 -2.93 -19.37
C GLY A 124 19.53 -3.28 -19.91
N SER A 125 18.47 -3.06 -19.14
CA SER A 125 17.10 -3.38 -19.56
C SER A 125 16.69 -2.55 -20.78
N LYS A 126 16.03 -3.19 -21.76
CA LYS A 126 15.41 -2.47 -22.89
C LYS A 126 14.27 -1.55 -22.43
N LEU A 127 13.70 -1.81 -21.25
CA LEU A 127 12.59 -1.07 -20.67
C LEU A 127 13.09 -0.08 -19.59
N PHE A 128 14.34 0.34 -19.65
CA PHE A 128 14.98 1.15 -18.59
C PHE A 128 14.26 2.46 -18.26
N ASN A 129 13.62 3.11 -19.25
CA ASN A 129 12.79 4.30 -19.00
C ASN A 129 11.56 3.98 -18.14
N HIS A 130 10.94 2.80 -18.31
CA HIS A 130 9.84 2.35 -17.46
C HIS A 130 10.32 2.11 -16.03
N LEU A 131 11.45 1.39 -15.89
CA LEU A 131 12.03 1.13 -14.57
C LEU A 131 12.43 2.44 -13.87
N SER A 132 12.95 3.41 -14.62
CA SER A 132 13.34 4.72 -14.07
C SER A 132 12.11 5.54 -13.66
N ALA A 133 11.01 5.52 -14.43
CA ALA A 133 9.78 6.19 -14.03
C ALA A 133 9.28 5.70 -12.66
N VAL A 134 9.36 4.39 -12.41
CA VAL A 134 8.97 3.78 -11.13
C VAL A 134 10.00 4.09 -10.05
N SER A 135 11.30 3.86 -10.26
CA SER A 135 12.31 4.03 -9.21
C SER A 135 12.45 5.47 -8.72
N GLU A 136 12.31 6.44 -9.62
CA GLU A 136 12.44 7.86 -9.26
C GLU A 136 11.16 8.43 -8.64
N SER A 137 10.06 7.66 -8.59
CA SER A 137 8.77 8.11 -8.01
C SER A 137 8.25 7.24 -6.88
N ILE A 138 8.77 6.03 -6.68
CA ILE A 138 8.28 5.08 -5.65
C ILE A 138 8.39 5.64 -4.22
N GLN A 139 9.28 6.61 -3.99
CA GLN A 139 9.37 7.34 -2.73
C GLN A 139 8.05 8.04 -2.36
N ALA A 140 7.12 8.23 -3.30
CA ALA A 140 5.77 8.72 -3.04
C ALA A 140 5.05 7.92 -1.93
N LEU A 141 5.28 6.61 -1.81
CA LEU A 141 4.72 5.77 -0.73
C LEU A 141 5.18 6.22 0.67
N GLY A 142 6.24 7.00 0.76
CA GLY A 142 6.74 7.60 2.00
C GLY A 142 5.92 8.81 2.48
N TRP A 143 4.88 9.25 1.76
CA TRP A 143 4.07 10.42 2.13
C TRP A 143 3.45 10.31 3.52
N VAL A 144 3.22 9.09 4.00
CA VAL A 144 2.72 8.77 5.35
C VAL A 144 3.62 9.28 6.48
N ALA A 145 4.90 9.56 6.20
CA ALA A 145 5.85 10.16 7.12
C ALA A 145 6.03 11.68 6.92
N MET A 146 5.31 12.28 5.96
CA MET A 146 5.49 13.68 5.57
C MET A 146 4.44 14.58 6.20
N ALA A 147 4.90 15.49 7.07
CA ALA A 147 4.09 16.56 7.63
C ALA A 147 4.80 17.92 7.44
N PRO A 148 4.08 19.02 7.20
CA PRO A 148 2.62 19.15 7.07
C PRO A 148 2.10 19.05 5.63
N LYS A 149 2.96 18.80 4.63
CA LYS A 149 2.63 18.91 3.19
C LYS A 149 2.80 17.59 2.42
N PRO A 150 2.03 16.53 2.71
CA PRO A 150 2.14 15.26 2.00
C PRO A 150 1.70 15.34 0.52
N GLY A 151 0.69 16.17 0.20
CA GLY A 151 0.21 16.33 -1.19
C GLY A 151 1.27 16.90 -2.14
N PRO A 152 1.90 18.06 -1.83
CA PRO A 152 3.02 18.59 -2.61
C PRO A 152 4.18 17.61 -2.77
N TYR A 153 4.49 16.83 -1.73
CA TYR A 153 5.53 15.80 -1.80
C TYR A 153 5.22 14.72 -2.85
N VAL A 154 4.00 14.15 -2.84
CA VAL A 154 3.58 13.16 -3.86
C VAL A 154 3.57 13.77 -5.26
N LYS A 155 3.22 15.05 -5.39
CA LYS A 155 3.27 15.76 -6.67
C LYS A 155 4.70 15.83 -7.23
N GLU A 156 5.71 16.14 -6.41
CA GLU A 156 7.11 16.16 -6.85
C GLU A 156 7.57 14.78 -7.34
N MET A 157 7.17 13.71 -6.66
CA MET A 157 7.47 12.34 -7.09
C MET A 157 6.79 11.99 -8.42
N ASN A 158 5.55 12.46 -8.63
CA ASN A 158 4.86 12.29 -9.91
C ASN A 158 5.52 13.11 -11.04
N ASP A 159 5.99 14.33 -10.75
CA ASP A 159 6.74 15.15 -11.71
C ASP A 159 8.03 14.43 -12.15
N ALA A 160 8.71 13.73 -11.24
CA ALA A 160 9.84 12.86 -11.55
C ALA A 160 9.45 11.65 -12.42
N ALA A 161 8.33 10.98 -12.13
CA ALA A 161 7.82 9.91 -13.00
C ALA A 161 7.56 10.42 -14.41
N MET A 162 6.89 11.58 -14.54
CA MET A 162 6.52 12.16 -15.84
C MET A 162 7.72 12.44 -16.73
N PHE A 163 8.87 12.80 -16.17
CA PHE A 163 10.10 12.98 -16.95
C PHE A 163 10.47 11.72 -17.73
N TYR A 164 10.33 10.54 -17.14
CA TYR A 164 10.66 9.26 -17.78
C TYR A 164 9.50 8.69 -18.59
N THR A 165 8.25 8.83 -18.14
CA THR A 165 7.09 8.36 -18.93
C THR A 165 6.94 9.17 -20.21
N ASN A 166 7.29 10.46 -20.25
CA ASN A 166 7.34 11.23 -21.50
C ASN A 166 8.35 10.65 -22.50
N ARG A 167 9.44 10.03 -22.03
CA ARG A 167 10.39 9.33 -22.90
C ARG A 167 9.81 8.03 -23.43
N VAL A 168 9.10 7.28 -22.58
CA VAL A 168 8.34 6.10 -23.00
C VAL A 168 7.32 6.49 -24.06
N LEU A 169 6.50 7.52 -23.82
CA LEU A 169 5.53 8.02 -24.80
C LEU A 169 6.20 8.39 -26.12
N LYS A 170 7.33 9.10 -26.08
CA LYS A 170 8.08 9.46 -27.30
C LYS A 170 8.55 8.23 -28.09
N GLU A 171 8.94 7.16 -27.41
CA GLU A 171 9.47 5.94 -28.01
C GLU A 171 8.37 5.03 -28.55
N TYR A 172 7.22 4.92 -27.85
CA TYR A 172 6.21 3.91 -28.12
C TYR A 172 4.89 4.41 -28.71
N LYS A 173 4.62 5.74 -28.73
CA LYS A 173 3.32 6.31 -29.18
C LYS A 173 2.85 5.82 -30.55
N ASP A 174 3.78 5.58 -31.47
CA ASP A 174 3.51 5.15 -32.85
C ASP A 174 3.95 3.70 -33.10
N VAL A 175 4.35 2.97 -32.04
CA VAL A 175 4.96 1.63 -32.13
C VAL A 175 4.10 0.57 -31.46
N ASP A 176 3.81 0.76 -30.16
CA ASP A 176 3.02 -0.20 -29.39
C ASP A 176 2.20 0.53 -28.33
N LYS A 177 0.87 0.49 -28.51
CA LYS A 177 -0.08 1.22 -27.68
C LYS A 177 -0.13 0.73 -26.23
N LYS A 178 0.34 -0.48 -25.92
CA LYS A 178 0.32 -0.96 -24.52
C LYS A 178 1.32 -0.24 -23.62
N HIS A 179 2.28 0.48 -24.21
CA HIS A 179 3.26 1.31 -23.49
C HIS A 179 2.79 2.77 -23.33
N VAL A 180 1.67 3.14 -23.96
CA VAL A 180 1.10 4.50 -23.96
C VAL A 180 0.06 4.62 -22.87
#